data_AF-F4BSS3-F1
#
_entry.id   AF-F4BSS3-F1
#
_cell.length_a   1.000
_cell.length_b   1.000
_cell.length_c   1.000
_cell.angle_alpha   90.00
_cell.angle_beta   90.00
_cell.angle_gamma   90.00
#
_symmetry.space_group_name_H-M   'P 1'
#
loop_
_entity.id
_entity.type
_entity.pdbx_description
1 polymer ?
#
loop_
_entity_poly.entity_id
_entity_poly.type
_entity_poly.pdbx_seq_one_letter_code
_entity_poly.pdbx_strand_id
1 'polypeptide(L)'
;MSRAVTADHVLFDECIALFRPEEMKMDENDHTTTGYLLIDFHLTEELVFEYFTIKPSIEVKGPGAYSSFIAPVLLPTWFSWYDEHNAHLFTIALASVFSFITNRPVRAPRDGYISRREQLDENSLYELAIQFPILTAGPGAHETRISKYTLDNINNDLKEMLRILHGVPYKIYVNTMQSIRLVHLSHLNKRDDFGLAYYLLVSAIETMAQRAIKKKKLVTKHEKENEWKELANTDENIKELLHLYKHLRNESESISKRFVAFIMEYCPPDQWEDLEHPEANRVNYMKEHNGTENNFDWLLEKSWFEKYPSDLHEDEKMKIINNIYKYRSKYAHRGESPPNKDPNSHNRFFDSETLYKEKNGRYTIEEITLPNFQLISFIANRSIQNYLLHVYPK
;
A
#
# COMPACT_ATOMS: atom_id res chain seq x y z
N MET A 1 -16.16 -2.28 21.78
CA MET A 1 -16.81 -0.97 21.98
C MET A 1 -15.86 0.10 21.47
N SER A 2 -16.19 0.74 20.35
CA SER A 2 -15.53 1.97 19.92
C SER A 2 -15.87 3.08 20.90
N ARG A 3 -14.91 3.97 21.20
CA ARG A 3 -15.23 5.17 21.99
C ARG A 3 -16.17 6.05 21.17
N ALA A 4 -16.95 6.91 21.83
CA ALA A 4 -17.51 8.05 21.13
C ALA A 4 -16.35 8.90 20.58
N VAL A 5 -16.27 9.07 19.27
CA VAL A 5 -15.24 9.92 18.64
C VAL A 5 -15.56 11.38 18.98
N THR A 6 -15.10 11.84 20.13
CA THR A 6 -15.35 13.20 20.66
C THR A 6 -14.26 14.21 20.27
N ALA A 7 -13.30 13.81 19.45
CA ALA A 7 -12.16 14.61 19.04
C ALA A 7 -11.84 14.36 17.56
N ASP A 8 -11.23 15.33 16.88
CA ASP A 8 -10.82 15.27 15.45
C ASP A 8 -9.60 14.34 15.23
N HIS A 9 -9.64 13.13 15.79
CA HIS A 9 -8.66 12.09 15.54
C HIS A 9 -9.32 10.72 15.48
N VAL A 10 -8.83 9.89 14.57
CA VAL A 10 -9.29 8.52 14.35
C VAL A 10 -8.18 7.56 14.76
N LEU A 11 -8.50 6.58 15.60
CA LEU A 11 -7.60 5.46 15.89
C LEU A 11 -7.91 4.35 14.90
N PHE A 12 -6.93 3.96 14.09
CA PHE A 12 -7.17 2.98 13.03
C PHE A 12 -7.56 1.59 13.57
N ASP A 13 -7.17 1.24 14.79
CA ASP A 13 -7.61 0.00 15.44
C ASP A 13 -9.14 -0.04 15.64
N GLU A 14 -9.79 1.12 15.83
CA GLU A 14 -11.25 1.23 15.88
C GLU A 14 -11.88 0.97 14.51
N CYS A 15 -11.23 1.45 13.44
CA CYS A 15 -11.63 1.17 12.05
C CYS A 15 -11.52 -0.32 11.73
N ILE A 16 -10.45 -0.99 12.16
CA ILE A 16 -10.25 -2.42 11.98
C ILE A 16 -11.39 -3.21 12.63
N ALA A 17 -11.67 -2.92 13.90
CA ALA A 17 -12.71 -3.63 14.65
C ALA A 17 -14.11 -3.42 14.04
N LEU A 18 -14.39 -2.25 13.48
CA LEU A 18 -15.69 -1.95 12.88
C LEU A 18 -15.84 -2.51 11.46
N PHE A 19 -14.75 -2.55 10.70
CA PHE A 19 -14.74 -3.08 9.33
C PHE A 19 -15.02 -4.58 9.29
N ARG A 20 -14.42 -5.32 10.23
CA ARG A 20 -14.72 -6.74 10.47
C ARG A 20 -14.69 -7.00 11.98
N PRO A 21 -15.85 -7.08 12.64
CA PRO A 21 -15.91 -7.48 14.04
C PRO A 21 -15.37 -8.89 14.27
N GLU A 22 -14.78 -9.15 15.44
CA GLU A 22 -14.36 -10.50 15.85
C GLU A 22 -15.56 -11.44 15.99
N GLU A 23 -16.69 -10.91 16.48
CA GLU A 23 -18.00 -11.56 16.51
C GLU A 23 -18.98 -10.74 15.68
N MET A 24 -19.40 -11.26 14.52
CA MET A 24 -20.45 -10.63 13.71
C MET A 24 -21.81 -10.87 14.35
N LYS A 25 -22.44 -9.81 14.85
CA LYS A 25 -23.84 -9.81 15.28
C LYS A 25 -24.64 -9.01 14.27
N MET A 26 -25.43 -9.71 13.47
CA MET A 26 -26.33 -9.06 12.52
C MET A 26 -27.47 -8.42 13.33
N ASP A 27 -27.75 -7.14 13.09
CA ASP A 27 -28.98 -6.52 13.56
C ASP A 27 -30.12 -7.00 12.65
N GLU A 28 -31.28 -7.32 13.24
CA GLU A 28 -32.48 -7.70 12.49
C GLU A 28 -33.21 -6.47 11.94
N ASN A 29 -32.82 -5.26 12.37
CA ASN A 29 -33.38 -4.00 11.87
C ASN A 29 -32.68 -3.55 10.59
N ASP A 30 -33.48 -3.36 9.53
CA ASP A 30 -33.04 -2.95 8.20
C ASP A 30 -32.77 -1.44 8.12
N HIS A 31 -31.83 -0.95 8.93
CA HIS A 31 -31.37 0.43 8.86
C HIS A 31 -30.21 0.55 7.88
N THR A 32 -30.43 1.27 6.77
CA THR A 32 -29.38 1.52 5.78
C THR A 32 -28.57 2.76 6.16
N THR A 33 -27.41 2.58 6.77
CA THR A 33 -26.45 3.66 7.00
C THR A 33 -25.60 3.91 5.75
N THR A 34 -25.33 5.18 5.43
CA THR A 34 -24.48 5.56 4.28
C THR A 34 -23.16 6.16 4.75
N GLY A 35 -22.04 5.56 4.35
CA GLY A 35 -20.71 6.14 4.42
C GLY A 35 -20.29 6.79 3.10
N TYR A 36 -19.11 7.40 3.06
CA TYR A 36 -18.58 8.00 1.82
C TYR A 36 -17.10 7.68 1.62
N LEU A 37 -16.73 7.36 0.38
CA LEU A 37 -15.35 7.36 -0.10
C LEU A 37 -15.11 8.59 -0.96
N LEU A 38 -13.93 9.16 -0.82
CA LEU A 38 -13.43 10.25 -1.66
C LEU A 38 -12.31 9.66 -2.51
N ILE A 39 -12.57 9.47 -3.80
CA ILE A 39 -11.65 8.84 -4.74
C ILE A 39 -11.09 9.88 -5.72
N ASP A 40 -9.98 9.56 -6.38
CA ASP A 40 -9.32 10.46 -7.33
C ASP A 40 -9.72 10.23 -8.80
N PHE A 41 -10.79 9.46 -9.03
CA PHE A 41 -11.35 9.19 -10.35
C PHE A 41 -12.87 9.06 -10.28
N HIS A 42 -13.52 9.13 -11.45
CA HIS A 42 -14.95 8.94 -11.59
C HIS A 42 -15.30 7.45 -11.60
N LEU A 43 -15.92 6.97 -10.53
CA LEU A 43 -16.52 5.64 -10.48
C LEU A 43 -17.90 5.68 -11.16
N THR A 44 -18.01 5.07 -12.33
CA THR A 44 -19.22 5.15 -13.17
C THR A 44 -20.22 4.03 -12.90
N GLU A 45 -19.78 2.90 -12.36
CA GLU A 45 -20.61 1.74 -12.08
C GLU A 45 -20.69 1.44 -10.59
N GLU A 46 -21.77 0.76 -10.19
CA GLU A 46 -21.95 0.27 -8.83
C GLU A 46 -21.08 -0.96 -8.57
N LEU A 47 -20.39 -0.98 -7.42
CA LEU A 47 -19.61 -2.13 -6.96
C LEU A 47 -20.34 -2.80 -5.79
N VAL A 48 -20.89 -3.99 -6.03
CA VAL A 48 -21.64 -4.78 -5.04
C VAL A 48 -20.74 -5.84 -4.41
N PHE A 49 -20.68 -5.84 -3.08
CA PHE A 49 -19.96 -6.81 -2.25
C PHE A 49 -20.93 -7.55 -1.32
N GLU A 50 -20.44 -8.57 -0.60
CA GLU A 50 -21.27 -9.41 0.28
C GLU A 50 -22.00 -8.61 1.36
N TYR A 51 -21.34 -7.61 1.94
CA TYR A 51 -21.85 -6.87 3.09
C TYR A 51 -22.12 -5.40 2.81
N PHE A 52 -21.67 -4.84 1.69
CA PHE A 52 -21.80 -3.40 1.42
C PHE A 52 -21.77 -3.13 -0.10
N THR A 53 -22.18 -1.93 -0.48
CA THR A 53 -22.22 -1.52 -1.88
C THR A 53 -21.63 -0.13 -2.04
N ILE A 54 -20.70 0.04 -2.99
CA ILE A 54 -20.17 1.35 -3.37
C ILE A 54 -20.95 1.83 -4.59
N LYS A 55 -21.68 2.93 -4.42
CA LYS A 55 -22.45 3.58 -5.49
C LYS A 55 -21.52 4.36 -6.42
N PRO A 56 -21.95 4.65 -7.67
CA PRO A 56 -21.24 5.55 -8.55
C PRO A 56 -20.89 6.87 -7.87
N SER A 57 -19.73 7.43 -8.22
CA SER A 57 -19.26 8.68 -7.61
C SER A 57 -19.96 9.90 -8.18
N ILE A 58 -20.22 10.88 -7.34
CA ILE A 58 -20.71 12.21 -7.70
C ILE A 58 -19.49 13.12 -7.89
N GLU A 59 -19.35 13.72 -9.06
CA GLU A 59 -18.34 14.77 -9.30
C GLU A 59 -18.84 16.12 -8.77
N VAL A 60 -18.07 16.70 -7.84
CA VAL A 60 -18.29 18.06 -7.34
C VAL A 60 -17.17 18.95 -7.88
N LYS A 61 -17.56 19.97 -8.67
CA LYS A 61 -16.60 20.91 -9.26
C LYS A 61 -16.17 21.96 -8.25
N GLY A 62 -14.87 22.01 -8.01
CA GLY A 62 -14.23 23.03 -7.18
C GLY A 62 -13.78 24.24 -8.00
N PRO A 63 -13.13 25.22 -7.34
CA PRO A 63 -12.54 26.36 -8.01
C PRO A 63 -11.42 25.95 -8.99
N GLY A 64 -11.39 26.57 -10.17
CA GLY A 64 -10.35 26.35 -11.17
C GLY A 64 -10.45 24.97 -11.84
N ALA A 65 -9.34 24.24 -11.86
CA ALA A 65 -9.24 22.90 -12.45
C ALA A 65 -9.30 21.78 -11.40
N TYR A 66 -9.94 22.03 -10.25
CA TYR A 66 -10.09 21.04 -9.19
C TYR A 66 -11.51 20.45 -9.19
N SER A 67 -11.62 19.14 -9.03
CA SER A 67 -12.87 18.43 -8.74
C SER A 67 -12.67 17.47 -7.59
N SER A 68 -13.75 16.97 -7.02
CA SER A 68 -13.74 15.85 -6.08
C SER A 68 -14.77 14.81 -6.51
N PHE A 69 -14.44 13.54 -6.31
CA PHE A 69 -15.31 12.42 -6.66
C PHE A 69 -15.74 11.70 -5.39
N ILE A 70 -17.03 11.81 -5.06
CA ILE A 70 -17.61 11.32 -3.81
C ILE A 70 -18.44 10.08 -4.12
N ALA A 71 -18.00 8.91 -3.67
CA ALA A 71 -18.71 7.64 -3.83
C ALA A 71 -19.47 7.28 -2.54
N PRO A 72 -20.83 7.30 -2.55
CA PRO A 72 -21.62 6.81 -1.43
C PRO A 72 -21.39 5.31 -1.20
N VAL A 73 -21.39 4.88 0.06
CA VAL A 73 -21.24 3.48 0.45
C VAL A 73 -22.42 3.07 1.32
N LEU A 74 -23.25 2.15 0.83
CA LEU A 74 -24.26 1.50 1.65
C LEU A 74 -23.56 0.52 2.58
N LEU A 75 -23.63 0.77 3.89
CA LEU A 75 -22.90 0.00 4.90
C LEU A 75 -23.60 -1.31 5.25
N PRO A 76 -22.88 -2.27 5.88
CA PRO A 76 -23.46 -3.52 6.35
C PRO A 76 -24.56 -3.34 7.40
N THR A 77 -25.47 -4.30 7.47
CA THR A 77 -26.60 -4.30 8.42
C THR A 77 -26.20 -4.57 9.87
N TRP A 78 -24.96 -5.00 10.14
CA TRP A 78 -24.45 -5.09 11.52
C TRP A 78 -24.14 -3.71 12.14
N PHE A 79 -24.32 -2.63 11.39
CA PHE A 79 -24.36 -1.29 11.96
C PHE A 79 -25.66 -1.13 12.75
N SER A 80 -25.56 -1.18 14.07
CA SER A 80 -26.69 -0.82 14.94
C SER A 80 -26.94 0.69 14.85
N TRP A 81 -28.17 1.13 15.17
CA TRP A 81 -28.50 2.57 15.31
C TRP A 81 -27.50 3.33 16.21
N TYR A 82 -26.96 2.65 17.24
CA TYR A 82 -25.95 3.24 18.12
C TYR A 82 -24.60 3.47 17.44
N ASP A 83 -24.27 2.67 16.43
CA ASP A 83 -23.00 2.70 15.70
C ASP A 83 -23.03 3.60 14.45
N GLU A 84 -24.17 4.20 14.09
CA GLU A 84 -24.26 5.17 12.97
C GLU A 84 -23.28 6.35 13.14
N HIS A 85 -22.99 6.72 14.39
CA HIS A 85 -22.01 7.73 14.75
C HIS A 85 -20.60 7.40 14.25
N ASN A 86 -20.34 6.11 14.03
CA ASN A 86 -19.05 5.53 13.67
C ASN A 86 -18.98 5.02 12.23
N ALA A 87 -20.00 5.28 11.39
CA ALA A 87 -20.04 4.92 9.97
C ALA A 87 -18.72 5.26 9.23
N HIS A 88 -18.16 6.43 9.55
CA HIS A 88 -16.90 6.91 9.01
C HIS A 88 -15.71 5.97 9.26
N LEU A 89 -15.65 5.29 10.42
CA LEU A 89 -14.57 4.37 10.77
C LEU A 89 -14.52 3.17 9.81
N PHE A 90 -15.67 2.66 9.39
CA PHE A 90 -15.73 1.59 8.37
C PHE A 90 -15.26 2.10 7.03
N THR A 91 -15.71 3.28 6.59
CA THR A 91 -15.24 3.85 5.32
C THR A 91 -13.77 4.23 5.33
N ILE A 92 -13.18 4.54 6.48
CA ILE A 92 -11.73 4.77 6.60
C ILE A 92 -10.96 3.46 6.40
N ALA A 93 -11.42 2.35 6.98
CA ALA A 93 -10.83 1.03 6.71
C ALA A 93 -11.04 0.60 5.26
N LEU A 94 -12.24 0.81 4.71
CA LEU A 94 -12.54 0.54 3.31
C LEU A 94 -11.66 1.37 2.37
N ALA A 95 -11.48 2.67 2.65
CA ALA A 95 -10.58 3.54 1.89
C ALA A 95 -9.14 3.00 1.90
N SER A 96 -8.68 2.43 3.01
CA SER A 96 -7.36 1.79 3.08
C SER A 96 -7.26 0.56 2.19
N VAL A 97 -8.27 -0.32 2.19
CA VAL A 97 -8.31 -1.50 1.30
C VAL A 97 -8.42 -1.08 -0.16
N PHE A 98 -9.29 -0.11 -0.46
CA PHE A 98 -9.49 0.42 -1.81
C PHE A 98 -8.21 1.04 -2.36
N SER A 99 -7.55 1.88 -1.57
CA SER A 99 -6.25 2.47 -1.93
C SER A 99 -5.17 1.41 -2.13
N PHE A 100 -5.12 0.40 -1.27
CA PHE A 100 -4.18 -0.71 -1.38
C PHE A 100 -4.33 -1.47 -2.69
N ILE A 101 -5.55 -1.78 -3.13
CA ILE A 101 -5.80 -2.49 -4.40
C ILE A 101 -5.54 -1.62 -5.61
N THR A 102 -5.98 -0.37 -5.56
CA THR A 102 -5.86 0.54 -6.71
C THR A 102 -4.47 1.17 -6.85
N ASN A 103 -3.63 1.11 -5.81
CA ASN A 103 -2.40 1.90 -5.70
C ASN A 103 -2.64 3.42 -5.89
N ARG A 104 -3.87 3.88 -5.59
CA ARG A 104 -4.33 5.27 -5.74
C ARG A 104 -4.71 5.85 -4.39
N PRO A 105 -4.61 7.16 -4.18
CA PRO A 105 -5.04 7.79 -2.95
C PRO A 105 -6.58 7.75 -2.85
N VAL A 106 -7.09 7.21 -1.75
CA VAL A 106 -8.53 7.20 -1.42
C VAL A 106 -8.70 7.76 -0.02
N ARG A 107 -9.69 8.62 0.23
CA ARG A 107 -10.00 9.12 1.57
C ARG A 107 -11.42 8.72 1.96
N ALA A 108 -11.72 8.92 3.24
CA ALA A 108 -13.07 8.91 3.77
C ALA A 108 -13.18 10.10 4.74
N PRO A 109 -14.40 10.60 5.00
CA PRO A 109 -14.63 11.62 6.01
C PRO A 109 -14.09 11.20 7.38
N ARG A 110 -13.65 12.18 8.16
CA ARG A 110 -13.09 11.94 9.50
C ARG A 110 -14.14 11.74 10.58
N ASP A 111 -15.37 12.13 10.29
CA ASP A 111 -16.52 12.05 11.19
C ASP A 111 -17.75 11.49 10.46
N GLY A 112 -18.74 11.09 11.24
CA GLY A 112 -20.00 10.54 10.74
C GLY A 112 -21.14 11.56 10.67
N TYR A 113 -20.90 12.88 10.72
CA TYR A 113 -22.02 13.85 10.73
C TYR A 113 -22.80 13.82 9.43
N ILE A 114 -22.09 13.70 8.30
CA ILE A 114 -22.69 13.68 6.97
C ILE A 114 -23.39 12.34 6.70
N SER A 115 -22.87 11.24 7.26
CA SER A 115 -23.45 9.89 7.18
C SER A 115 -24.86 9.73 7.78
N ARG A 116 -25.32 10.71 8.57
CA ARG A 116 -26.66 10.69 9.20
C ARG A 116 -27.74 11.33 8.34
N ARG A 117 -27.35 11.97 7.23
CA ARG A 117 -28.31 12.64 6.36
C ARG A 117 -28.87 11.62 5.38
N GLU A 118 -30.21 11.54 5.26
CA GLU A 118 -30.86 10.68 4.28
C GLU A 118 -30.49 11.08 2.84
N GLN A 119 -30.27 12.37 2.60
CA GLN A 119 -29.86 12.94 1.32
C GLN A 119 -28.82 14.03 1.53
N LEU A 120 -27.82 14.08 0.64
CA LEU A 120 -26.83 15.13 0.63
C LEU A 120 -27.37 16.35 -0.11
N ASP A 121 -27.43 17.49 0.57
CA ASP A 121 -27.63 18.79 -0.06
C ASP A 121 -26.31 19.27 -0.70
N GLU A 122 -26.39 20.34 -1.50
CA GLU A 122 -25.22 20.92 -2.16
C GLU A 122 -24.13 21.33 -1.16
N ASN A 123 -24.52 21.85 0.01
CA ASN A 123 -23.59 22.25 1.05
C ASN A 123 -22.81 21.04 1.60
N SER A 124 -23.49 19.92 1.91
CA SER A 124 -22.79 18.71 2.35
C SER A 124 -21.88 18.11 1.27
N LEU A 125 -22.28 18.16 0.01
CA LEU A 125 -21.41 17.74 -1.09
C LEU A 125 -20.16 18.60 -1.16
N TYR A 126 -20.29 19.91 -0.98
CA TYR A 126 -19.13 20.81 -0.90
C TYR A 126 -18.27 20.56 0.33
N GLU A 127 -18.86 20.31 1.51
CA GLU A 127 -18.13 19.95 2.75
C GLU A 127 -17.29 18.68 2.59
N LEU A 128 -17.78 17.70 1.83
CA LEU A 128 -17.03 16.49 1.48
C LEU A 128 -15.94 16.79 0.44
N ALA A 129 -16.27 17.57 -0.60
CA ALA A 129 -15.36 17.86 -1.70
C ALA A 129 -14.07 18.55 -1.23
N ILE A 130 -14.18 19.52 -0.32
CA ILE A 130 -12.99 20.24 0.19
C ILE A 130 -11.98 19.35 0.93
N GLN A 131 -12.38 18.14 1.38
CA GLN A 131 -11.50 17.22 2.10
C GLN A 131 -10.53 16.46 1.19
N PHE A 132 -10.85 16.37 -0.10
CA PHE A 132 -10.02 15.69 -1.09
C PHE A 132 -10.18 16.30 -2.49
N PRO A 133 -9.64 17.51 -2.71
CA PRO A 133 -9.63 18.14 -4.03
C PRO A 133 -8.56 17.50 -4.94
N ILE A 134 -8.94 17.24 -6.18
CA ILE A 134 -8.12 16.58 -7.20
C ILE A 134 -7.94 17.53 -8.37
N LEU A 135 -6.68 17.76 -8.78
CA LEU A 135 -6.39 18.52 -9.99
C LEU A 135 -6.78 17.66 -11.21
N THR A 136 -7.78 18.09 -11.97
CA THR A 136 -8.35 17.33 -13.10
C THR A 136 -7.88 17.82 -14.46
N ALA A 137 -7.24 18.99 -14.53
CA ALA A 137 -6.66 19.51 -15.75
C ALA A 137 -5.37 20.32 -15.49
N GLY A 138 -4.46 20.29 -16.47
CA GLY A 138 -3.16 20.97 -16.42
C GLY A 138 -1.99 20.05 -16.04
N PRO A 139 -0.77 20.60 -15.96
CA PRO A 139 0.42 19.83 -15.57
C PRO A 139 0.26 19.21 -14.17
N GLY A 140 0.50 17.90 -14.06
CA GLY A 140 0.34 17.16 -12.80
C GLY A 140 -1.10 16.79 -12.46
N ALA A 141 -2.05 16.95 -13.40
CA ALA A 141 -3.42 16.47 -13.22
C ALA A 141 -3.47 14.94 -13.06
N HIS A 142 -4.43 14.48 -12.27
CA HIS A 142 -4.69 13.05 -12.09
C HIS A 142 -5.50 12.50 -13.26
N GLU A 143 -5.25 11.25 -13.62
CA GLU A 143 -6.12 10.53 -14.56
C GLU A 143 -7.44 10.17 -13.87
N THR A 144 -8.46 10.97 -14.13
CA THR A 144 -9.77 10.87 -13.46
C THR A 144 -10.73 9.92 -14.15
N ARG A 145 -10.43 9.46 -15.37
CA ARG A 145 -11.28 8.54 -16.12
C ARG A 145 -10.73 7.14 -15.97
N ILE A 146 -11.64 6.19 -15.83
CA ILE A 146 -11.29 4.79 -15.71
C ILE A 146 -11.94 4.02 -16.85
N SER A 147 -11.16 3.18 -17.52
CA SER A 147 -11.69 2.26 -18.53
C SER A 147 -12.57 1.20 -17.86
N LYS A 148 -13.52 0.63 -18.60
CA LYS A 148 -14.36 -0.47 -18.08
C LYS A 148 -13.49 -1.67 -17.70
N TYR A 149 -12.49 -2.00 -18.51
CA TYR A 149 -11.53 -3.06 -18.21
C TYR A 149 -10.80 -2.84 -16.87
N THR A 150 -10.27 -1.64 -16.64
CA THR A 150 -9.58 -1.31 -15.38
C THR A 150 -10.56 -1.36 -14.19
N LEU A 151 -11.79 -0.89 -14.37
CA LEU A 151 -12.81 -0.93 -13.31
C LEU A 151 -13.20 -2.37 -12.93
N ASP A 152 -13.36 -3.26 -13.92
CA ASP A 152 -13.65 -4.68 -13.70
C ASP A 152 -12.52 -5.37 -12.92
N ASN A 153 -11.26 -5.07 -13.25
CA ASN A 153 -10.11 -5.59 -12.51
C ASN A 153 -10.11 -5.11 -11.06
N ILE A 154 -10.33 -3.82 -10.82
CA ILE A 154 -10.44 -3.27 -9.46
C ILE A 154 -11.57 -3.97 -8.67
N ASN A 155 -12.73 -4.19 -9.29
CA ASN A 155 -13.85 -4.87 -8.65
C ASN A 155 -13.48 -6.31 -8.24
N ASN A 156 -12.83 -7.05 -9.13
CA ASN A 156 -12.40 -8.42 -8.89
C ASN A 156 -11.33 -8.50 -7.79
N ASP A 157 -10.32 -7.64 -7.86
CA ASP A 157 -9.24 -7.60 -6.88
C ASP A 157 -9.75 -7.17 -5.49
N LEU A 158 -10.69 -6.22 -5.43
CA LEU A 158 -11.35 -5.84 -4.18
C LEU A 158 -12.14 -7.00 -3.60
N LYS A 159 -12.95 -7.69 -4.40
CA LYS A 159 -13.72 -8.87 -3.94
C LYS A 159 -12.80 -9.96 -3.40
N GLU A 160 -11.70 -10.25 -4.09
CA GLU A 160 -10.73 -11.23 -3.62
C GLU A 160 -10.06 -10.79 -2.31
N MET A 161 -9.61 -9.54 -2.22
CA MET A 161 -8.95 -9.04 -1.01
C MET A 161 -9.89 -9.03 0.19
N LEU A 162 -11.14 -8.60 0.02
CA LEU A 162 -12.15 -8.63 1.08
C LEU A 162 -12.42 -10.06 1.54
N ARG A 163 -12.57 -11.01 0.61
CA ARG A 163 -12.72 -12.43 0.93
C ARG A 163 -11.53 -12.96 1.74
N ILE A 164 -10.29 -12.61 1.37
CA ILE A 164 -9.09 -12.98 2.13
C ILE A 164 -9.15 -12.36 3.54
N LEU A 165 -9.42 -11.06 3.66
CA LEU A 165 -9.47 -10.36 4.94
C LEU A 165 -10.53 -10.94 5.89
N HIS A 166 -11.67 -11.37 5.36
CA HIS A 166 -12.72 -12.02 6.13
C HIS A 166 -12.42 -13.50 6.45
N GLY A 167 -11.64 -14.19 5.61
CA GLY A 167 -11.30 -15.59 5.79
C GLY A 167 -10.12 -15.89 6.74
N VAL A 168 -9.19 -14.94 6.94
CA VAL A 168 -8.01 -15.17 7.80
C VAL A 168 -8.34 -15.05 9.29
N PRO A 169 -7.56 -15.69 10.20
CA PRO A 169 -7.72 -15.52 11.64
C PRO A 169 -7.66 -14.05 12.07
N TYR A 170 -8.46 -13.65 13.07
CA TYR A 170 -8.63 -12.24 13.45
C TYR A 170 -7.31 -11.52 13.75
N LYS A 171 -6.39 -12.18 14.49
CA LYS A 171 -5.05 -11.64 14.76
C LYS A 171 -4.25 -11.37 13.48
N ILE A 172 -4.38 -12.21 12.45
CA ILE A 172 -3.72 -12.00 11.16
C ILE A 172 -4.40 -10.88 10.39
N TYR A 173 -5.73 -10.84 10.41
CA TYR A 173 -6.51 -9.75 9.82
C TYR A 173 -6.10 -8.38 10.36
N VAL A 174 -6.06 -8.18 11.69
CA VAL A 174 -5.63 -6.92 12.33
C VAL A 174 -4.24 -6.51 11.83
N ASN A 175 -3.31 -7.45 11.89
CA ASN A 175 -1.93 -7.28 11.46
C ASN A 175 -1.79 -6.91 9.98
N THR A 176 -2.62 -7.51 9.12
CA THR A 176 -2.68 -7.22 7.69
C THR A 176 -3.29 -5.85 7.43
N MET A 177 -4.38 -5.50 8.11
CA MET A 177 -5.02 -4.19 7.97
C MET A 177 -4.10 -3.05 8.39
N GLN A 178 -3.29 -3.24 9.43
CA GLN A 178 -2.25 -2.27 9.81
C GLN A 178 -1.20 -2.09 8.71
N SER A 179 -0.77 -3.16 8.03
CA SER A 179 0.15 -3.07 6.89
C SER A 179 -0.51 -2.41 5.67
N ILE A 180 -1.77 -2.75 5.36
CA ILE A 180 -2.59 -2.11 4.33
C ILE A 180 -2.72 -0.61 4.61
N ARG A 181 -2.91 -0.23 5.88
CA ARG A 181 -2.96 1.18 6.28
C ARG A 181 -1.66 1.92 6.02
N LEU A 182 -0.51 1.28 6.22
CA LEU A 182 0.78 1.90 5.89
C LEU A 182 0.92 2.16 4.38
N VAL A 183 0.49 1.21 3.54
CA VAL A 183 0.44 1.42 2.08
C VAL A 183 -0.51 2.56 1.73
N HIS A 184 -1.72 2.56 2.28
CA HIS A 184 -2.70 3.63 2.09
C HIS A 184 -2.16 5.01 2.48
N LEU A 185 -1.57 5.12 3.67
CA LEU A 185 -0.96 6.37 4.14
C LEU A 185 0.17 6.81 3.22
N SER A 186 0.92 5.88 2.62
CA SER A 186 1.93 6.22 1.63
C SER A 186 1.34 6.95 0.43
N HIS A 187 0.28 6.41 -0.17
CA HIS A 187 -0.40 7.06 -1.30
C HIS A 187 -0.95 8.44 -0.94
N LEU A 188 -1.48 8.60 0.28
CA LEU A 188 -1.98 9.89 0.75
C LEU A 188 -0.87 10.93 0.96
N ASN A 189 0.34 10.51 1.36
CA ASN A 189 1.46 11.40 1.64
C ASN A 189 2.39 11.59 0.43
N LYS A 190 2.26 10.80 -0.64
CA LYS A 190 3.18 10.83 -1.80
C LYS A 190 3.43 12.24 -2.34
N ARG A 191 2.36 13.05 -2.41
CA ARG A 191 2.41 14.43 -2.91
C ARG A 191 3.05 15.40 -1.91
N ASP A 192 2.74 15.23 -0.63
CA ASP A 192 3.04 16.23 0.40
C ASP A 192 4.41 15.96 1.07
N ASP A 193 4.78 14.68 1.26
CA ASP A 193 6.11 14.23 1.70
C ASP A 193 6.44 12.87 1.08
N PHE A 194 7.22 12.90 0.00
CA PHE A 194 7.63 11.70 -0.71
C PHE A 194 8.54 10.78 0.14
N GLY A 195 9.41 11.35 0.98
CA GLY A 195 10.31 10.57 1.83
C GLY A 195 9.54 9.75 2.87
N LEU A 196 8.53 10.36 3.48
CA LEU A 196 7.59 9.68 4.36
C LEU A 196 6.78 8.62 3.60
N ALA A 197 6.26 8.94 2.42
CA ALA A 197 5.52 7.99 1.61
C ALA A 197 6.35 6.73 1.29
N TYR A 198 7.59 6.92 0.84
CA TYR A 198 8.53 5.83 0.62
C TYR A 198 8.75 4.99 1.89
N TYR A 199 9.02 5.67 3.02
CA TYR A 199 9.23 5.02 4.31
C TYR A 199 8.05 4.14 4.72
N LEU A 200 6.82 4.60 4.48
CA LEU A 200 5.60 3.88 4.83
C LEU A 200 5.41 2.59 4.00
N LEU A 201 5.69 2.59 2.70
CA LEU A 201 5.64 1.37 1.86
C LEU A 201 6.61 0.31 2.36
N VAL A 202 7.86 0.72 2.59
CA VAL A 202 8.90 -0.20 3.08
C VAL A 202 8.54 -0.73 4.46
N SER A 203 7.97 0.10 5.33
CA SER A 203 7.50 -0.31 6.65
C SER A 203 6.30 -1.27 6.60
N ALA A 204 5.43 -1.15 5.59
CA ALA A 204 4.32 -2.10 5.37
C ALA A 204 4.86 -3.51 5.05
N ILE A 205 5.82 -3.60 4.13
CA ILE A 205 6.50 -4.86 3.78
C ILE A 205 7.23 -5.42 5.01
N GLU A 206 8.01 -4.58 5.71
CA GLU A 206 8.77 -4.99 6.90
C GLU A 206 7.85 -5.61 7.97
N THR A 207 6.70 -4.99 8.20
CA THR A 207 5.70 -5.44 9.18
C THR A 207 5.19 -6.86 8.89
N MET A 208 4.99 -7.19 7.61
CA MET A 208 4.60 -8.54 7.20
C MET A 208 5.78 -9.51 7.16
N ALA A 209 6.94 -9.07 6.67
CA ALA A 209 8.16 -9.86 6.63
C ALA A 209 8.61 -10.38 8.00
N GLN A 210 8.47 -9.55 9.04
CA GLN A 210 8.82 -9.96 10.40
C GLN A 210 7.96 -11.12 10.93
N ARG A 211 6.73 -11.27 10.44
CA ARG A 211 5.78 -12.33 10.82
C ARG A 211 5.94 -13.56 9.94
N ALA A 212 6.06 -13.36 8.63
CA ALA A 212 6.18 -14.42 7.64
C ALA A 212 7.51 -15.17 7.75
N ILE A 213 8.63 -14.43 7.86
CA ILE A 213 9.97 -15.01 7.83
C ILE A 213 10.50 -15.15 9.26
N LYS A 214 10.56 -16.38 9.76
CA LYS A 214 11.12 -16.67 11.08
C LYS A 214 12.62 -16.36 11.10
N LYS A 215 13.07 -15.58 12.09
CA LYS A 215 14.49 -15.23 12.28
C LYS A 215 15.42 -16.45 12.23
N LYS A 216 15.02 -17.58 12.83
CA LYS A 216 15.80 -18.83 12.83
C LYS A 216 16.07 -19.40 11.42
N LYS A 217 15.21 -19.13 10.42
CA LYS A 217 15.38 -19.58 9.02
C LYS A 217 16.57 -18.90 8.33
N LEU A 218 16.95 -17.70 8.78
CA LEU A 218 17.96 -16.84 8.13
C LEU A 218 19.29 -16.75 8.89
N VAL A 219 19.38 -17.35 10.07
CA VAL A 219 20.60 -17.33 10.87
C VAL A 219 21.56 -18.36 10.32
N THR A 220 22.56 -17.92 9.55
CA THR A 220 23.68 -18.75 9.12
C THR A 220 24.55 -19.07 10.34
N LYS A 221 24.68 -20.36 10.63
CA LYS A 221 25.58 -20.84 11.69
C LYS A 221 27.00 -20.90 11.14
N HIS A 222 27.98 -20.55 11.96
CA HIS A 222 29.37 -20.82 11.62
C HIS A 222 29.59 -22.33 11.59
N GLU A 223 30.37 -22.84 10.65
CA GLU A 223 30.64 -24.29 10.48
C GLU A 223 31.15 -24.91 11.78
N LYS A 224 32.02 -24.17 12.48
CA LYS A 224 32.61 -24.56 13.77
C LYS A 224 31.75 -24.26 15.01
N GLU A 225 30.51 -23.80 14.87
CA GLU A 225 29.67 -23.47 16.04
C GLU A 225 29.41 -24.69 16.92
N ASN A 226 29.35 -25.89 16.34
CA ASN A 226 29.20 -27.12 17.12
C ASN A 226 30.48 -27.43 17.92
N GLU A 227 31.66 -27.28 17.30
CA GLU A 227 32.96 -27.39 17.99
C GLU A 227 33.06 -26.38 19.14
N TRP A 228 32.65 -25.12 18.91
CA TRP A 228 32.66 -24.09 19.95
C TRP A 228 31.68 -24.39 21.09
N LYS A 229 30.54 -25.04 20.82
CA LYS A 229 29.62 -25.49 21.88
C LYS A 229 30.24 -26.58 22.73
N GLU A 230 30.95 -27.52 22.12
CA GLU A 230 31.64 -28.59 22.85
C GLU A 230 32.74 -28.00 23.73
N LEU A 231 33.56 -27.09 23.19
CA LEU A 231 34.63 -26.41 23.93
C LEU A 231 34.08 -25.49 25.05
N ALA A 232 32.95 -24.83 24.83
CA ALA A 232 32.28 -24.00 25.83
C ALA A 232 31.75 -24.79 27.04
N ASN A 233 31.62 -26.12 26.95
CA ASN A 233 31.26 -26.95 28.11
C ASN A 233 32.44 -27.10 29.09
N THR A 234 33.67 -26.90 28.61
CA THR A 234 34.90 -27.08 29.38
C THR A 234 35.65 -25.78 29.69
N ASP A 235 35.43 -24.72 28.91
CA ASP A 235 36.11 -23.43 29.06
C ASP A 235 35.10 -22.28 29.18
N GLU A 236 35.12 -21.60 30.34
CA GLU A 236 34.20 -20.51 30.67
C GLU A 236 34.44 -19.25 29.80
N ASN A 237 35.68 -19.01 29.36
CA ASN A 237 35.99 -17.88 28.45
C ASN A 237 35.39 -18.14 27.06
N ILE A 238 35.47 -19.38 26.58
CA ILE A 238 34.86 -19.78 25.29
C ILE A 238 33.34 -19.71 25.38
N LYS A 239 32.76 -20.06 26.54
CA LYS A 239 31.32 -19.93 26.77
C LYS A 239 30.84 -18.48 26.70
N GLU A 240 31.57 -17.54 27.28
CA GLU A 240 31.25 -16.11 27.20
C GLU A 240 31.40 -15.59 25.76
N LEU A 241 32.46 -15.97 25.05
CA LEU A 241 32.64 -15.63 23.63
C LEU A 241 31.54 -16.21 22.74
N LEU A 242 31.13 -17.46 22.97
CA LEU A 242 30.03 -18.09 22.24
C LEU A 242 28.69 -17.42 22.53
N HIS A 243 28.48 -16.97 23.77
CA HIS A 243 27.31 -16.18 24.14
C HIS A 243 27.28 -14.84 23.40
N LEU A 244 28.40 -14.10 23.39
CA LEU A 244 28.55 -12.85 22.67
C LEU A 244 28.36 -13.03 21.16
N TYR A 245 28.95 -14.08 20.57
CA TYR A 245 28.74 -14.45 19.17
C TYR A 245 27.25 -14.69 18.87
N LYS A 246 26.56 -15.49 19.69
CA LYS A 246 25.12 -15.76 19.52
C LYS A 246 24.29 -14.49 19.68
N HIS A 247 24.68 -13.59 20.57
CA HIS A 247 24.04 -12.30 20.80
C HIS A 247 24.18 -11.38 19.57
N LEU A 248 25.41 -11.14 19.12
CA LEU A 248 25.71 -10.31 17.95
C LEU A 248 25.04 -10.83 16.68
N ARG A 249 25.03 -12.15 16.49
CA ARG A 249 24.32 -12.81 15.38
C ARG A 249 22.80 -12.55 15.40
N ASN A 250 22.24 -12.29 16.58
CA ASN A 250 20.82 -12.11 16.77
C ASN A 250 20.37 -10.63 16.64
N GLU A 251 21.19 -9.64 16.95
CA GLU A 251 20.67 -8.28 17.22
C GLU A 251 20.30 -7.42 16.00
N SER A 252 21.07 -7.39 14.91
CA SER A 252 20.90 -6.31 13.89
C SER A 252 20.57 -6.79 12.48
N GLU A 253 21.17 -7.88 12.01
CA GLU A 253 21.04 -8.30 10.61
C GLU A 253 19.72 -8.99 10.29
N SER A 254 18.88 -9.28 11.29
CA SER A 254 17.70 -10.11 11.06
C SER A 254 16.54 -9.39 10.37
N ILE A 255 16.37 -8.07 10.52
CA ILE A 255 15.19 -7.39 9.96
C ILE A 255 15.37 -7.16 8.46
N SER A 256 16.50 -6.57 8.04
CA SER A 256 16.82 -6.38 6.62
C SER A 256 16.85 -7.71 5.86
N LYS A 257 17.47 -8.76 6.42
CA LYS A 257 17.46 -10.09 5.78
C LYS A 257 16.04 -10.68 5.68
N ARG A 258 15.19 -10.47 6.69
CA ARG A 258 13.77 -10.90 6.64
C ARG A 258 13.00 -10.13 5.57
N PHE A 259 13.21 -8.83 5.46
CA PHE A 259 12.62 -7.99 4.42
C PHE A 259 12.98 -8.49 3.02
N VAL A 260 14.27 -8.70 2.76
CA VAL A 260 14.75 -9.21 1.46
C VAL A 260 14.18 -10.60 1.19
N ALA A 261 14.26 -11.51 2.16
CA ALA A 261 13.74 -12.87 2.02
C ALA A 261 12.22 -12.89 1.76
N PHE A 262 11.46 -11.98 2.37
CA PHE A 262 10.02 -11.88 2.16
C PHE A 262 9.68 -11.45 0.73
N ILE A 263 10.38 -10.44 0.20
CA ILE A 263 10.19 -10.03 -1.21
C ILE A 263 10.55 -11.18 -2.14
N MET A 264 11.71 -11.82 -1.94
CA MET A 264 12.12 -12.95 -2.79
C MET A 264 11.17 -14.16 -2.71
N GLU A 265 10.45 -14.35 -1.59
CA GLU A 265 9.52 -15.47 -1.42
C GLU A 265 8.11 -15.15 -1.97
N TYR A 266 7.64 -13.90 -1.86
CA TYR A 266 6.25 -13.54 -2.15
C TYR A 266 6.03 -12.50 -3.26
N CYS A 267 7.07 -11.81 -3.74
CA CYS A 267 7.03 -10.99 -4.95
C CYS A 267 8.44 -10.90 -5.57
N PRO A 268 8.99 -12.04 -6.02
CA PRO A 268 10.32 -12.08 -6.61
C PRO A 268 10.41 -11.21 -7.88
N PRO A 269 11.63 -10.76 -8.27
CA PRO A 269 11.81 -9.81 -9.38
C PRO A 269 11.27 -10.24 -10.75
N ASP A 270 11.11 -11.54 -10.98
CA ASP A 270 10.45 -12.09 -12.16
C ASP A 270 8.96 -11.75 -12.24
N GLN A 271 8.29 -11.52 -11.11
CA GLN A 271 6.88 -11.08 -11.06
C GLN A 271 6.73 -9.56 -11.22
N TRP A 272 7.82 -8.79 -11.21
CA TRP A 272 7.71 -7.33 -11.26
C TRP A 272 7.15 -6.85 -12.61
N GLU A 273 7.33 -7.62 -13.69
CA GLU A 273 6.78 -7.29 -15.01
C GLU A 273 5.26 -7.36 -15.09
N ASP A 274 4.59 -7.95 -14.09
CA ASP A 274 3.14 -7.92 -13.96
C ASP A 274 2.60 -6.53 -13.58
N LEU A 275 3.47 -5.60 -13.12
CA LEU A 275 3.07 -4.22 -12.85
C LEU A 275 2.59 -3.56 -14.14
N GLU A 276 1.33 -3.17 -14.18
CA GLU A 276 0.72 -2.49 -15.32
C GLU A 276 1.48 -1.20 -15.70
N HIS A 277 1.57 -0.91 -17.00
CA HIS A 277 2.21 0.32 -17.50
C HIS A 277 1.40 1.56 -17.05
N PRO A 278 2.04 2.68 -16.66
CA PRO A 278 1.34 3.87 -16.16
C PRO A 278 0.25 4.43 -17.09
N GLU A 279 0.47 4.34 -18.41
CA GLU A 279 -0.47 4.80 -19.44
C GLU A 279 -1.53 3.75 -19.82
N ALA A 280 -1.54 2.54 -19.25
CA ALA A 280 -2.41 1.45 -19.69
C ALA A 280 -3.90 1.79 -19.57
N ASN A 281 -4.34 2.35 -18.44
CA ASN A 281 -5.73 2.78 -18.28
C ASN A 281 -6.13 3.83 -19.33
N ARG A 282 -5.24 4.77 -19.64
CA ARG A 282 -5.50 5.81 -20.64
C ARG A 282 -5.65 5.20 -22.04
N VAL A 283 -4.78 4.27 -22.40
CA VAL A 283 -4.85 3.55 -23.68
C VAL A 283 -6.14 2.73 -23.76
N ASN A 284 -6.50 1.99 -22.71
CA ASN A 284 -7.74 1.21 -22.64
C ASN A 284 -8.97 2.11 -22.79
N TYR A 285 -9.02 3.22 -22.06
CA TYR A 285 -10.12 4.18 -22.13
C TYR A 285 -10.25 4.78 -23.54
N MET A 286 -9.14 5.14 -24.18
CA MET A 286 -9.15 5.66 -25.55
C MET A 286 -9.66 4.64 -26.56
N LYS A 287 -9.26 3.37 -26.43
CA LYS A 287 -9.75 2.28 -27.29
C LYS A 287 -11.27 2.08 -27.16
N GLU A 288 -11.78 2.14 -25.93
CA GLU A 288 -13.22 1.99 -25.64
C GLU A 288 -14.06 3.10 -26.29
N HIS A 289 -13.55 4.33 -26.38
CA HIS A 289 -14.33 5.49 -26.84
C HIS A 289 -14.06 5.92 -28.29
N ASN A 290 -12.85 5.70 -28.81
CA ASN A 290 -12.46 6.15 -30.15
C ASN A 290 -12.45 5.00 -31.18
N GLY A 291 -12.75 3.77 -30.76
CA GLY A 291 -12.66 2.58 -31.60
C GLY A 291 -11.21 2.11 -31.85
N THR A 292 -11.06 0.92 -32.44
CA THR A 292 -9.75 0.26 -32.67
C THR A 292 -8.91 0.87 -33.79
N GLU A 293 -9.43 1.87 -34.52
CA GLU A 293 -8.73 2.49 -35.65
C GLU A 293 -7.52 3.33 -35.21
N ASN A 294 -7.53 3.84 -33.97
CA ASN A 294 -6.39 4.53 -33.38
C ASN A 294 -5.59 3.56 -32.50
N ASN A 295 -4.53 2.96 -33.06
CA ASN A 295 -3.64 2.10 -32.29
C ASN A 295 -2.69 2.94 -31.43
N PHE A 296 -2.91 2.92 -30.11
CA PHE A 296 -2.07 3.59 -29.11
C PHE A 296 -1.12 2.62 -28.37
N ASP A 297 -0.98 1.37 -28.83
CA ASP A 297 -0.18 0.33 -28.14
C ASP A 297 1.30 0.70 -28.02
N TRP A 298 1.81 1.52 -28.93
CA TRP A 298 3.17 2.06 -28.88
C TRP A 298 3.46 2.86 -27.59
N LEU A 299 2.44 3.37 -26.90
CA LEU A 299 2.58 4.04 -25.59
C LEU A 299 2.87 3.06 -24.44
N LEU A 300 2.65 1.76 -24.65
CA LEU A 300 2.87 0.71 -23.66
C LEU A 300 4.17 -0.07 -23.93
N GLU A 301 4.81 0.19 -25.06
CA GLU A 301 6.06 -0.45 -25.46
C GLU A 301 7.24 0.07 -24.63
N LYS A 302 8.23 -0.80 -24.45
CA LYS A 302 9.47 -0.48 -23.73
C LYS A 302 10.19 0.68 -24.41
N SER A 303 10.42 1.75 -23.67
CA SER A 303 11.25 2.85 -24.13
C SER A 303 12.74 2.46 -24.09
N TRP A 304 13.53 2.95 -25.05
CA TRP A 304 14.95 2.58 -25.20
C TRP A 304 15.84 2.96 -24.00
N PHE A 305 15.40 3.93 -23.19
CA PHE A 305 16.10 4.42 -22.00
C PHE A 305 15.59 3.78 -20.69
N GLU A 306 14.50 3.00 -20.74
CA GLU A 306 13.96 2.34 -19.56
C GLU A 306 14.70 1.03 -19.28
N LYS A 307 14.92 0.76 -17.99
CA LYS A 307 15.37 -0.55 -17.51
C LYS A 307 14.18 -1.38 -17.10
N TYR A 308 14.18 -2.65 -17.48
CA TYR A 308 13.15 -3.64 -17.13
C TYR A 308 13.73 -4.68 -16.17
N PRO A 309 12.90 -5.36 -15.35
CA PRO A 309 13.37 -6.43 -14.46
C PRO A 309 14.13 -7.54 -15.20
N SER A 310 13.72 -7.86 -16.43
CA SER A 310 14.40 -8.81 -17.32
C SER A 310 15.79 -8.37 -17.80
N ASP A 311 16.10 -7.06 -17.78
CA ASP A 311 17.41 -6.55 -18.18
C ASP A 311 18.46 -6.68 -17.07
N LEU A 312 18.04 -6.94 -15.83
CA LEU A 312 18.89 -6.90 -14.66
C LEU A 312 19.48 -8.27 -14.35
N HIS A 313 20.77 -8.31 -14.02
CA HIS A 313 21.37 -9.50 -13.44
C HIS A 313 20.87 -9.75 -12.00
N GLU A 314 20.95 -10.99 -11.53
CA GLU A 314 20.49 -11.37 -10.17
C GLU A 314 21.18 -10.57 -9.06
N ASP A 315 22.48 -10.28 -9.21
CA ASP A 315 23.21 -9.45 -8.25
C ASP A 315 22.69 -8.01 -8.20
N GLU A 316 22.24 -7.46 -9.34
CA GLU A 316 21.66 -6.12 -9.41
C GLU A 316 20.27 -6.09 -8.78
N LYS A 317 19.44 -7.10 -9.05
CA LYS A 317 18.13 -7.27 -8.41
C LYS A 317 18.28 -7.32 -6.89
N MET A 318 19.22 -8.11 -6.38
CA MET A 318 19.52 -8.19 -4.96
C MET A 318 20.04 -6.87 -4.39
N LYS A 319 20.90 -6.16 -5.12
CA LYS A 319 21.40 -4.83 -4.73
C LYS A 319 20.24 -3.82 -4.63
N ILE A 320 19.31 -3.84 -5.57
CA ILE A 320 18.11 -3.00 -5.59
C ILE A 320 17.25 -3.26 -4.35
N ILE A 321 16.92 -4.52 -4.05
CA ILE A 321 16.07 -4.85 -2.88
C ILE A 321 16.76 -4.43 -1.57
N ASN A 322 18.07 -4.68 -1.44
CA ASN A 322 18.84 -4.23 -0.27
C ASN A 322 18.86 -2.70 -0.14
N ASN A 323 18.96 -2.00 -1.27
CA ASN A 323 18.93 -0.54 -1.30
C ASN A 323 17.59 0.01 -0.80
N ILE A 324 16.46 -0.65 -1.11
CA ILE A 324 15.14 -0.22 -0.62
C ILE A 324 15.14 -0.07 0.90
N TYR A 325 15.59 -1.12 1.60
CA TYR A 325 15.66 -1.12 3.05
C TYR A 325 16.69 -0.12 3.58
N LYS A 326 17.85 -0.01 2.93
CA LYS A 326 18.93 0.91 3.31
C LYS A 326 18.46 2.37 3.31
N TYR A 327 17.73 2.81 2.28
CA TYR A 327 17.25 4.19 2.20
C TYR A 327 16.14 4.48 3.20
N ARG A 328 15.23 3.51 3.44
CA ARG A 328 14.29 3.61 4.56
C ARG A 328 15.01 3.78 5.91
N SER A 329 16.07 3.01 6.15
CA SER A 329 16.85 3.08 7.40
C SER A 329 17.57 4.43 7.55
N LYS A 330 18.10 4.99 6.46
CA LYS A 330 18.67 6.36 6.45
C LYS A 330 17.63 7.41 6.81
N TYR A 331 16.42 7.35 6.22
CA TYR A 331 15.33 8.26 6.58
C TYR A 331 14.97 8.13 8.06
N ALA A 332 14.79 6.90 8.56
CA ALA A 332 14.40 6.64 9.94
C ALA A 332 15.41 7.17 10.98
N HIS A 333 16.71 7.03 10.72
CA HIS A 333 17.74 7.36 11.70
C HIS A 333 18.37 8.75 11.50
N ARG A 334 18.23 9.33 10.31
CA ARG A 334 18.92 10.59 9.94
C ARG A 334 18.01 11.63 9.33
N GLY A 335 16.75 11.31 9.06
CA GLY A 335 15.82 12.20 8.33
C GLY A 335 16.22 12.44 6.86
N GLU A 336 17.11 11.59 6.31
CA GLU A 336 17.57 11.71 4.92
C GLU A 336 16.51 11.13 3.96
N SER A 337 15.93 11.96 3.09
CA SER A 337 15.03 11.51 2.01
C SER A 337 15.67 10.44 1.11
N PRO A 338 14.87 9.52 0.55
CA PRO A 338 15.35 8.57 -0.45
C PRO A 338 15.90 9.33 -1.67
N PRO A 339 16.82 8.73 -2.45
CA PRO A 339 17.43 9.43 -3.58
C PRO A 339 16.51 9.73 -4.75
N ASN A 340 15.35 9.06 -4.87
CA ASN A 340 14.41 9.31 -5.97
C ASN A 340 13.98 10.78 -5.95
N LYS A 341 14.10 11.45 -7.10
CA LYS A 341 13.74 12.86 -7.26
C LYS A 341 12.32 13.07 -7.76
N ASP A 342 11.77 12.09 -8.48
CA ASP A 342 10.45 12.18 -9.09
C ASP A 342 9.46 11.20 -8.44
N PRO A 343 8.45 11.67 -7.68
CA PRO A 343 7.40 10.82 -7.13
C PRO A 343 6.43 10.26 -8.20
N ASN A 344 6.48 10.80 -9.42
CA ASN A 344 5.61 10.47 -10.55
C ASN A 344 6.44 10.10 -11.79
N SER A 345 7.44 9.22 -11.61
CA SER A 345 8.25 8.73 -12.71
C SER A 345 7.39 8.24 -13.89
N HIS A 346 7.80 8.62 -15.10
CA HIS A 346 7.22 8.12 -16.34
C HIS A 346 7.76 6.72 -16.70
N ASN A 347 8.90 6.34 -16.10
CA ASN A 347 9.46 5.01 -16.31
C ASN A 347 8.55 3.99 -15.64
N ARG A 348 8.33 2.84 -16.27
CA ARG A 348 7.47 1.79 -15.69
C ARG A 348 8.01 1.22 -14.36
N PHE A 349 9.32 1.01 -14.24
CA PHE A 349 9.90 0.26 -13.11
C PHE A 349 10.94 1.00 -12.28
N PHE A 350 11.96 1.57 -12.94
CA PHE A 350 13.17 2.04 -12.28
C PHE A 350 13.54 3.47 -12.67
N ASP A 351 14.18 4.17 -11.73
CA ASP A 351 14.80 5.47 -11.93
C ASP A 351 16.32 5.35 -11.77
N SER A 352 17.05 6.00 -12.67
CA SER A 352 18.50 6.21 -12.53
C SER A 352 18.74 7.50 -11.73
N GLU A 353 19.43 7.38 -10.60
CA GLU A 353 19.78 8.50 -9.74
C GLU A 353 21.29 8.67 -9.63
N THR A 354 21.73 9.91 -9.60
CA THR A 354 23.14 10.27 -9.42
C THR A 354 23.40 10.68 -7.98
N LEU A 355 24.26 9.94 -7.27
CA LEU A 355 24.71 10.28 -5.93
C LEU A 355 26.08 10.94 -5.94
N TYR A 356 26.20 12.07 -5.25
CA TYR A 356 27.47 12.72 -4.97
C TYR A 356 27.96 12.25 -3.61
N LYS A 357 29.11 11.57 -3.59
CA LYS A 357 29.75 11.11 -2.36
C LYS A 357 31.10 11.78 -2.19
N GLU A 358 31.27 12.51 -1.10
CA GLU A 358 32.58 13.01 -0.69
C GLU A 358 33.36 11.90 0.01
N LYS A 359 34.55 11.58 -0.49
CA LYS A 359 35.47 10.63 0.14
C LYS A 359 36.87 11.23 0.11
N ASN A 360 37.46 11.46 1.29
CA ASN A 360 38.79 12.05 1.47
C ASN A 360 38.96 13.42 0.75
N GLY A 361 37.94 14.29 0.81
CA GLY A 361 37.96 15.61 0.17
C GLY A 361 37.82 15.58 -1.36
N ARG A 362 37.50 14.43 -1.97
CA ARG A 362 37.16 14.30 -3.39
C ARG A 362 35.71 13.88 -3.55
N TYR A 363 35.00 14.55 -4.46
CA TYR A 363 33.66 14.14 -4.87
C TYR A 363 33.75 12.99 -5.88
N THR A 364 33.05 11.91 -5.57
CA THR A 364 32.82 10.78 -6.48
C THR A 364 31.36 10.79 -6.89
N ILE A 365 31.12 10.50 -8.17
CA ILE A 365 29.79 10.39 -8.75
C ILE A 365 29.49 8.90 -8.87
N GLU A 366 28.39 8.46 -8.25
CA GLU A 366 27.91 7.09 -8.37
C GLU A 366 26.48 7.12 -8.95
N GLU A 367 26.29 6.49 -10.09
CA GLU A 367 24.95 6.24 -10.62
C GLU A 367 24.37 4.99 -9.95
N ILE A 368 23.14 5.10 -9.47
CA ILE A 368 22.40 4.02 -8.85
C ILE A 368 21.06 3.85 -9.57
N THR A 369 20.60 2.62 -9.68
CA THR A 369 19.24 2.31 -10.14
C THR A 369 18.37 1.97 -8.92
N LEU A 370 17.21 2.61 -8.83
CA LEU A 370 16.25 2.43 -7.76
C LEU A 370 14.87 2.12 -8.32
N PRO A 371 14.05 1.34 -7.61
CA PRO A 371 12.66 1.17 -8.00
C PRO A 371 11.93 2.50 -7.82
N ASN A 372 11.09 2.84 -8.79
CA ASN A 372 10.21 3.99 -8.67
C ASN A 372 9.13 3.71 -7.61
N PHE A 373 8.32 4.72 -7.27
CA PHE A 373 7.29 4.56 -6.25
C PHE A 373 6.24 3.50 -6.61
N GLN A 374 5.84 3.41 -7.88
CA GLN A 374 4.84 2.46 -8.36
C GLN A 374 5.30 1.02 -8.18
N LEU A 375 6.56 0.72 -8.49
CA LEU A 375 7.14 -0.60 -8.30
C LEU A 375 7.23 -0.98 -6.83
N ILE A 376 7.62 -0.06 -5.94
CA ILE A 376 7.63 -0.36 -4.49
C ILE A 376 6.22 -0.60 -3.98
N SER A 377 5.24 0.19 -4.44
CA SER A 377 3.83 0.02 -4.09
C SER A 377 3.30 -1.33 -4.56
N PHE A 378 3.61 -1.71 -5.80
CA PHE A 378 3.29 -3.02 -6.37
C PHE A 378 3.92 -4.15 -5.57
N ILE A 379 5.21 -4.07 -5.25
CA ILE A 379 5.90 -5.06 -4.41
C ILE A 379 5.20 -5.17 -3.06
N ALA A 380 4.85 -4.05 -2.42
CA ALA A 380 4.15 -4.05 -1.15
C ALA A 380 2.77 -4.72 -1.25
N ASN A 381 1.97 -4.35 -2.24
CA ASN A 381 0.66 -4.96 -2.46
C ASN A 381 0.79 -6.47 -2.72
N ARG A 382 1.55 -6.84 -3.75
CA ARG A 382 1.64 -8.20 -4.27
C ARG A 382 2.26 -9.16 -3.27
N SER A 383 3.34 -8.75 -2.57
CA SER A 383 3.97 -9.61 -1.56
C SER A 383 3.07 -9.87 -0.35
N ILE A 384 2.29 -8.87 0.08
CA ILE A 384 1.33 -9.04 1.17
C ILE A 384 0.18 -9.95 0.74
N GLN A 385 -0.38 -9.75 -0.46
CA GLN A 385 -1.46 -10.60 -0.98
C GLN A 385 -1.01 -12.04 -1.18
N ASN A 386 0.14 -12.25 -1.83
CA ASN A 386 0.71 -13.58 -2.08
C ASN A 386 1.03 -14.31 -0.77
N TYR A 387 1.55 -13.61 0.24
CA TYR A 387 1.74 -14.20 1.57
C TYR A 387 0.41 -14.72 2.16
N LEU A 388 -0.65 -13.93 2.10
CA LEU A 388 -1.95 -14.33 2.64
C LEU A 388 -2.53 -15.53 1.89
N LEU A 389 -2.44 -15.52 0.56
CA LEU A 389 -2.89 -16.63 -0.30
C LEU A 389 -2.07 -17.91 -0.06
N HIS A 390 -0.76 -17.78 0.19
CA HIS A 390 0.11 -18.91 0.46
C HIS A 390 -0.18 -19.57 1.81
N VAL A 391 -0.42 -18.78 2.86
CA VAL A 391 -0.65 -19.30 4.22
C VAL A 391 -2.10 -19.73 4.43
N TYR A 392 -3.05 -19.08 3.75
CA TYR A 392 -4.48 -19.36 3.85
C TYR A 392 -5.07 -19.66 2.47
N PRO A 393 -4.65 -20.80 1.86
CA PRO A 393 -5.21 -21.23 0.58
C PRO A 393 -6.70 -21.56 0.73
N LYS A 394 -7.43 -21.43 -0.39
CA LYS A 394 -8.88 -21.60 -0.48
C LYS A 394 -9.37 -22.95 0.04
#